data_AF-A0A7T0FZ69-F1
#
_entry.id   AF-A0A7T0FZ69-F1
#
_cell.length_a   1.000
_cell.length_b   1.000
_cell.length_c   1.000
_cell.angle_alpha   90.00
_cell.angle_beta   90.00
_cell.angle_gamma   90.00
#
_symmetry.space_group_name_H-M   'P 1'
#
loop_
_entity.id
_entity.type
_entity.pdbx_description
1 polymer ?
#
loop_
_entity_poly.entity_id
_entity_poly.type
_entity_poly.pdbx_seq_one_letter_code
_entity_poly.pdbx_strand_id
1 'polypeptide(L)'
;MSDPNTCGRCGSQAILKGDIGLRTSRDLELIMVVRKDHGIEKKIPLQPRVCGKCGFVDLFVNEPQSLKITSEDKPVNPDYKNRPLLEHDF
;
A
#
# COMPACT_ATOMS: atom_id res chain seq x y z
N MET A 1 11.07 16.62 -4.55
CA MET A 1 10.83 15.18 -4.32
C MET A 1 12.16 14.54 -3.97
N SER A 2 12.25 13.83 -2.85
CA SER A 2 13.46 13.07 -2.47
C SER A 2 13.73 11.96 -3.49
N ASP A 3 14.99 11.80 -3.88
CA ASP A 3 15.43 10.74 -4.80
C ASP A 3 15.04 9.36 -4.21
N PRO A 4 14.27 8.52 -4.94
CA PRO A 4 13.83 7.21 -4.45
C PRO A 4 15.00 6.25 -4.17
N ASN A 5 16.21 6.59 -4.61
CA ASN A 5 17.44 5.85 -4.34
C ASN A 5 18.13 6.27 -3.04
N THR A 6 17.65 7.32 -2.38
CA THR A 6 18.21 7.83 -1.13
C THR A 6 17.49 7.21 0.07
N CYS A 7 18.25 6.64 1.00
CA CYS A 7 17.70 6.13 2.25
C CYS A 7 17.18 7.28 3.12
N GLY A 8 15.89 7.24 3.46
CA GLY A 8 15.27 8.24 4.35
C GLY A 8 15.84 8.27 5.78
N ARG A 9 16.56 7.22 6.21
CA ARG A 9 17.16 7.13 7.56
C ARG A 9 18.61 7.60 7.62
N CYS A 10 19.48 7.15 6.71
CA CYS A 10 20.92 7.43 6.76
C CYS A 10 21.44 8.31 5.61
N GLY A 11 20.56 8.73 4.70
CA GLY A 11 20.89 9.62 3.58
C GLY A 11 21.75 9.00 2.48
N SER A 12 22.14 7.73 2.56
CA SER A 12 22.96 7.10 1.51
C SER A 12 22.13 6.74 0.29
N GLN A 13 22.69 6.96 -0.90
CA GLN A 13 22.14 6.48 -2.18
C GLN A 13 22.44 4.99 -2.42
N ALA A 14 21.98 4.14 -1.51
CA ALA A 14 22.32 2.71 -1.48
C ALA A 14 21.08 1.82 -1.39
N ILE A 15 19.95 2.24 -1.96
CA ILE A 15 18.74 1.41 -2.01
C ILE A 15 18.99 0.22 -2.96
N LEU A 16 18.80 -0.99 -2.44
CA LEU A 16 18.95 -2.24 -3.19
C LEU A 16 17.99 -2.28 -4.38
N LYS A 17 18.47 -2.83 -5.49
CA LYS A 17 17.73 -2.99 -6.75
C LYS A 17 17.31 -4.44 -6.92
N GLY A 18 16.18 -4.64 -7.60
CA GLY A 18 15.61 -5.96 -7.89
C GLY A 18 14.22 -6.15 -7.30
N ASP A 19 13.64 -7.32 -7.56
CA ASP A 19 12.34 -7.72 -7.02
C ASP A 19 12.49 -8.19 -5.57
N ILE A 20 12.29 -7.25 -4.65
CA ILE A 20 12.22 -7.52 -3.21
C ILE A 20 10.75 -7.53 -2.82
N GLY A 21 10.24 -8.70 -2.42
CA GLY A 21 8.85 -8.86 -1.96
C GLY A 21 8.77 -9.03 -0.44
N LEU A 22 7.67 -8.55 0.15
CA LEU A 22 7.30 -8.85 1.54
C LEU A 22 6.19 -9.87 1.58
N ARG A 23 6.41 -10.95 2.34
CA ARG A 23 5.45 -12.02 2.53
C ARG A 23 5.39 -12.43 4.00
N THR A 24 4.24 -12.91 4.46
CA THR A 24 4.17 -13.49 5.81
C THR A 24 4.95 -14.80 5.83
N SER A 25 5.57 -15.13 6.96
CA SER A 25 6.28 -16.40 7.11
C SER A 25 5.35 -17.61 7.26
N ARG A 26 4.06 -17.38 7.55
CA ARG A 26 3.10 -18.44 7.86
C ARG A 26 2.49 -19.05 6.61
N ASP A 27 2.05 -18.20 5.68
CA ASP A 27 1.29 -18.58 4.48
C ASP A 27 1.96 -18.11 3.19
N LEU A 28 3.07 -17.35 3.29
CA LEU A 28 3.76 -16.74 2.16
C LEU A 28 2.89 -15.75 1.36
N GLU A 29 1.78 -15.26 1.95
CA GLU A 29 0.95 -14.23 1.33
C GLU A 29 1.62 -12.86 1.38
N LEU A 30 1.30 -12.03 0.39
CA LEU A 30 1.80 -10.65 0.33
C LEU A 30 1.26 -9.82 1.50
N ILE A 31 2.11 -8.98 2.07
CA ILE A 31 1.69 -8.00 3.06
C ILE A 31 0.99 -6.83 2.32
N MET A 32 -0.23 -6.48 2.74
CA MET A 32 -1.07 -5.48 2.08
C MET A 32 -1.53 -4.38 3.03
N VAL A 33 -1.69 -3.17 2.51
CA VAL A 33 -2.50 -2.11 3.16
C VAL A 33 -3.95 -2.37 2.83
N VAL A 34 -4.80 -2.31 3.84
CA VAL A 34 -6.26 -2.45 3.70
C VAL A 34 -6.92 -1.14 4.08
N ARG A 35 -7.60 -0.50 3.14
CA ARG A 35 -8.50 0.63 3.42
C ARG A 35 -9.93 0.10 3.42
N LYS A 36 -10.65 0.32 4.52
CA LYS A 36 -12.07 0.00 4.64
C LYS A 36 -12.86 1.26 4.87
N ASP A 37 -13.90 1.46 4.08
CA ASP A 37 -14.83 2.58 4.26
C ASP A 37 -16.17 2.22 3.63
N HIS A 38 -17.28 2.58 4.27
CA HIS A 38 -18.63 2.33 3.73
C HIS A 38 -18.87 0.91 3.15
N GLY A 39 -18.32 -0.12 3.80
CA GLY A 39 -18.45 -1.52 3.37
C GLY A 39 -17.59 -1.91 2.16
N ILE A 40 -16.84 -0.96 1.59
CA ILE A 40 -15.85 -1.18 0.54
C ILE A 40 -14.51 -1.54 1.20
N GLU A 41 -13.76 -2.43 0.57
CA GLU A 41 -12.43 -2.83 1.00
C GLU A 41 -11.46 -2.79 -0.19
N LYS A 42 -10.40 -1.97 -0.08
CA LYS A 42 -9.28 -1.99 -1.02
C LYS A 42 -8.06 -2.59 -0.35
N LYS A 43 -7.47 -3.61 -0.99
CA LYS A 43 -6.23 -4.25 -0.57
C LYS A 43 -5.14 -4.00 -1.60
N ILE A 44 -4.05 -3.36 -1.19
CA ILE A 44 -2.92 -3.05 -2.08
C ILE A 44 -1.62 -3.56 -1.45
N PRO A 45 -0.79 -4.34 -2.18
CA PRO A 45 0.45 -4.87 -1.64
C PRO A 45 1.47 -3.78 -1.35
N LEU A 46 2.15 -3.91 -0.20
CA LEU A 46 3.27 -3.06 0.17
C LEU A 46 4.54 -3.47 -0.56
N GLN A 47 5.26 -2.45 -1.05
CA GLN A 47 6.57 -2.61 -1.67
C GLN A 47 7.65 -2.20 -0.67
N PRO A 48 8.64 -3.05 -0.40
CA PRO A 48 9.79 -2.69 0.42
C PRO A 48 10.85 -1.92 -0.39
N ARG A 49 11.52 -0.98 0.27
CA ARG A 49 12.82 -0.41 -0.15
C ARG A 49 13.83 -0.68 0.93
N VAL A 50 14.87 -1.44 0.61
CA VAL A 50 15.90 -1.81 1.58
C VAL A 50 17.17 -1.02 1.31
N CYS A 51 17.69 -0.34 2.33
CA CYS A 51 18.99 0.32 2.27
C CYS A 51 20.12 -0.70 2.46
N GLY A 52 20.95 -0.89 1.43
CA GLY A 52 22.12 -1.76 1.48
C GLY A 52 23.23 -1.28 2.42
N LYS A 53 23.20 -0.03 2.89
CA LYS A 53 24.18 0.50 3.84
C LYS A 53 23.81 0.26 5.30
N CYS A 54 22.58 0.58 5.70
CA CYS A 54 22.16 0.54 7.11
C CYS A 54 21.05 -0.48 7.41
N GLY A 55 20.60 -1.23 6.41
CA GLY A 55 19.53 -2.23 6.56
C GLY A 55 18.14 -1.64 6.80
N PHE A 56 17.98 -0.32 6.78
CA PHE A 56 16.67 0.30 6.96
C PHE A 56 15.72 -0.12 5.83
N VAL A 57 14.51 -0.52 6.22
CA VAL A 57 13.44 -0.91 5.31
C VAL A 57 12.35 0.15 5.36
N ASP A 58 12.04 0.72 4.21
CA ASP A 58 10.91 1.61 4.01
C ASP A 58 9.79 0.86 3.27
N LEU A 59 8.54 1.14 3.60
CA LEU A 59 7.36 0.45 3.06
C LEU A 59 6.45 1.46 2.38
N PHE A 60 6.12 1.23 1.12
CA PHE A 60 5.30 2.16 0.36
C PHE A 60 4.34 1.42 -0.57
N VAL A 61 3.30 2.12 -1.01
CA VAL A 61 2.42 1.67 -2.09
C VAL A 61 2.90 2.30 -3.39
N ASN A 62 3.12 1.48 -4.41
CA ASN A 62 3.67 1.96 -5.69
C ASN A 62 2.73 2.95 -6.41
N GLU A 63 1.42 2.68 -6.35
CA GLU A 63 0.37 3.52 -6.91
C GLU A 63 -0.61 3.96 -5.81
N PRO A 64 -0.30 5.02 -5.04
CA PRO A 64 -1.15 5.43 -3.92
C PRO A 64 -2.59 5.78 -4.31
N GLN A 65 -2.84 6.16 -5.57
CA GLN A 65 -4.19 6.42 -6.07
C GLN A 65 -5.09 5.18 -6.03
N SER A 66 -4.51 3.98 -6.13
CA SER A 66 -5.25 2.72 -6.02
C SER A 66 -5.86 2.49 -4.63
N LEU A 67 -5.40 3.19 -3.59
CA LEU A 67 -6.00 3.17 -2.25
C LEU A 67 -7.21 4.10 -2.12
N LYS A 68 -7.43 5.02 -3.07
CA LYS A 68 -8.60 5.88 -3.03
C LYS A 68 -9.84 5.06 -3.36
N ILE A 69 -10.87 5.25 -2.56
CA ILE A 69 -12.21 4.73 -2.86
C ILE A 69 -12.83 5.73 -3.83
N THR A 70 -13.59 5.21 -4.78
CA THR A 70 -14.18 5.92 -5.90
C THR A 70 -15.64 5.49 -6.04
N SER A 71 -16.43 6.23 -6.81
CA SER A 71 -17.85 5.93 -7.04
C SER A 71 -18.09 4.59 -7.75
N GLU A 72 -17.07 4.04 -8.42
CA GLU A 72 -17.13 2.74 -9.08
C GLU A 72 -16.97 1.56 -8.12
N ASP A 73 -16.49 1.80 -6.91
CA ASP A 73 -16.24 0.76 -5.92
C ASP A 73 -17.54 0.27 -5.29
N LYS A 74 -17.67 -1.06 -5.20
CA LYS A 74 -18.84 -1.71 -4.61
C LYS A 74 -18.52 -2.26 -3.22
N PRO A 75 -19.48 -2.23 -2.27
CA PRO A 75 -19.31 -2.90 -0.99
C PRO A 75 -18.99 -4.38 -1.17
N VAL A 76 -18.12 -4.90 -0.33
CA VAL A 76 -17.77 -6.34 -0.31
C VAL A 76 -18.98 -7.18 0.06
N ASN A 77 -19.85 -6.65 0.92
CA ASN A 77 -21.11 -7.28 1.30
C ASN A 77 -22.28 -6.67 0.50
N PRO A 78 -22.98 -7.44 -0.36
CA PRO A 78 -24.15 -6.97 -1.09
C PRO A 78 -25.31 -6.50 -0.20
N ASP A 79 -25.41 -7.02 1.03
CA ASP A 79 -26.46 -6.68 1.99
C ASP A 79 -26.10 -5.47 2.86
N TYR A 80 -25.06 -4.70 2.49
CA TYR A 80 -24.61 -3.56 3.27
C TYR A 80 -25.69 -2.47 3.33
N LYS A 81 -26.28 -2.27 4.53
CA LYS A 81 -27.49 -1.45 4.73
C LYS A 81 -27.25 0.05 4.94
N ASN A 82 -26.00 0.50 5.03
CA ASN A 82 -25.72 1.93 5.17
C ASN A 82 -25.92 2.65 3.83
N ARG A 83 -26.15 3.97 3.88
CA ARG A 83 -26.35 4.78 2.67
C ARG A 83 -25.17 4.56 1.70
N PRO A 84 -25.44 4.41 0.38
CA PRO A 84 -24.39 4.34 -0.64
C PRO A 84 -23.49 5.58 -0.58
N LEU A 85 -22.21 5.42 -0.90
CA LEU A 85 -21.34 6.57 -1.17
C LEU A 85 -21.86 7.30 -2.41
N LEU A 86 -21.98 8.62 -2.30
CA LEU A 86 -22.34 9.51 -3.40
C LEU A 86 -21.09 10.26 -3.87
N GLU A 87 -21.14 10.87 -5.05
CA GLU A 87 -19.96 11.57 -5.61
C GLU A 87 -19.40 12.66 -4.69
N HIS A 88 -20.22 13.24 -3.81
CA HIS A 88 -19.80 14.26 -2.84
C HIS A 88 -19.08 13.71 -1.59
N ASP A 89 -19.03 12.39 -1.42
CA ASP A 89 -18.34 11.75 -0.29
C ASP A 89 -16.84 11.48 -0.59
N PHE A 90 -16.35 11.84 -1.79
CA PHE A 90 -14.97 11.66 -2.26
C PHE A 90 -14.17 12.97 -2.29
#